data_AF-A0A4R6H384-F1
#
_entry.id   AF-A0A4R6H384-F1
#
_cell.length_a   1.000
_cell.length_b   1.000
_cell.length_c   1.000
_cell.angle_alpha   90.00
_cell.angle_beta   90.00
_cell.angle_gamma   90.00
#
_symmetry.space_group_name_H-M   'P 1'
#
loop_
_entity.id
_entity.type
_entity.pdbx_description
1 polymer ?
#
loop_
_entity_poly.entity_id
_entity_poly.type
_entity_poly.pdbx_seq_one_letter_code
_entity_poly.pdbx_strand_id
1 'polypeptide(L)'
;MTPEQTNKYRQYLRLLISYNDYKKSGEIADLILSEQYYEKRKKVKEEEEEQQKIRKLWEGLNCSMIIAYCRPFSGNDKKSKNKIPDLTKKVLDCLTKKEKFLHNEIIEERNKIIAHSDSEAWDITPQYILIEETNNKILFPCHKDVRAPLLPQYVKMISEMNSKLMEEIFSRRMVLENELTDFFPIQPVSIKNNKK
;
A
#
# COMPACT_ATOMS: atom_id res chain seq x y z
N MET A 1 9.85 -8.20 -31.23
CA MET A 1 10.21 -6.94 -30.54
C MET A 1 11.72 -6.84 -30.43
N THR A 2 12.30 -5.67 -30.70
CA THR A 2 13.70 -5.36 -30.38
C THR A 2 13.90 -5.33 -28.84
N PRO A 3 15.15 -5.36 -28.34
CA PRO A 3 15.42 -5.19 -26.91
C PRO A 3 14.83 -3.90 -26.34
N GLU A 4 14.89 -2.80 -27.09
CA GLU A 4 14.31 -1.52 -26.71
C GLU A 4 12.78 -1.58 -26.60
N GLN A 5 12.10 -2.15 -27.60
CA GLN A 5 10.65 -2.33 -27.60
C GLN A 5 10.20 -3.23 -26.45
N THR A 6 10.96 -4.29 -26.15
CA THR A 6 10.69 -5.18 -25.02
C THR A 6 10.78 -4.44 -23.69
N ASN A 7 11.75 -3.53 -23.54
CA ASN A 7 11.89 -2.70 -22.34
C ASN A 7 10.74 -1.69 -22.20
N LYS A 8 10.35 -1.03 -23.30
CA LYS A 8 9.18 -0.12 -23.30
C LYS A 8 7.89 -0.86 -22.95
N TYR A 9 7.67 -2.04 -23.52
CA TYR A 9 6.51 -2.88 -23.19
C TYR A 9 6.49 -3.28 -21.71
N ARG A 10 7.64 -3.67 -21.14
CA ARG A 10 7.73 -3.97 -19.69
C ARG A 10 7.44 -2.75 -18.82
N GLN A 11 7.91 -1.56 -19.21
CA GLN A 11 7.57 -0.31 -18.50
C GLN A 11 6.07 -0.01 -18.60
N TYR A 12 5.47 -0.19 -19.77
CA TYR A 12 4.03 -0.05 -19.96
C TYR A 12 3.23 -1.00 -19.04
N LEU A 13 3.62 -2.28 -18.96
CA LEU A 13 3.02 -3.23 -18.01
C LEU A 13 3.19 -2.78 -16.56
N ARG A 14 4.37 -2.25 -16.17
CA ARG A 14 4.56 -1.71 -14.81
C ARG A 14 3.60 -0.55 -14.54
N LEU A 15 3.37 0.35 -15.50
CA LEU A 15 2.42 1.45 -15.35
C LEU A 15 0.99 0.94 -15.12
N LEU A 16 0.54 -0.06 -15.88
CA LEU A 16 -0.78 -0.67 -15.70
C LEU A 16 -0.96 -1.30 -14.32
N ILE A 17 0.03 -2.08 -13.88
CA ILE A 17 0.01 -2.71 -12.55
C ILE A 17 -0.01 -1.64 -11.46
N SER A 18 0.86 -0.63 -11.58
CA SER A 18 0.99 0.44 -10.59
C SER A 18 -0.28 1.28 -10.48
N TYR A 19 -0.97 1.53 -11.60
CA TYR A 19 -2.26 2.20 -11.60
C TYR A 19 -3.28 1.45 -10.73
N ASN A 20 -3.38 0.11 -10.91
CA ASN A 20 -4.29 -0.72 -10.13
C ASN A 20 -3.90 -0.76 -8.64
N ASP A 21 -2.60 -0.81 -8.34
CA ASP A 21 -2.09 -0.77 -6.96
C ASP A 21 -2.46 0.55 -6.25
N TYR A 22 -2.26 1.70 -6.91
CA TYR A 22 -2.66 3.00 -6.34
C TYR A 22 -4.17 3.18 -6.25
N LYS A 23 -4.92 2.71 -7.26
CA LYS A 23 -6.38 2.69 -7.19
C LYS A 23 -6.84 1.90 -5.97
N LYS A 24 -6.26 0.72 -5.74
CA LYS A 24 -6.60 -0.12 -4.60
C LYS A 24 -6.23 0.52 -3.26
N SER A 25 -5.06 1.14 -3.19
CA SER A 25 -4.66 1.91 -2.01
C SER A 25 -5.63 3.05 -1.72
N GLY A 26 -6.05 3.79 -2.75
CA GLY A 26 -7.04 4.88 -2.65
C GLY A 26 -8.40 4.39 -2.16
N GLU A 27 -8.95 3.32 -2.75
CA GLU A 27 -10.22 2.71 -2.32
C GLU A 27 -10.21 2.33 -0.83
N ILE A 28 -9.08 1.79 -0.34
CA ILE A 28 -8.94 1.42 1.07
C ILE A 28 -8.81 2.67 1.95
N ALA A 29 -8.06 3.68 1.51
CA ALA A 29 -7.94 4.95 2.22
C ALA A 29 -9.31 5.62 2.41
N ASP A 30 -10.10 5.66 1.34
CA ASP A 30 -11.45 6.23 1.35
C ASP A 30 -12.37 5.45 2.29
N LEU A 31 -12.29 4.11 2.30
CA LEU A 31 -13.03 3.28 3.24
C LEU A 31 -12.63 3.58 4.70
N ILE A 32 -11.34 3.70 5.01
CA ILE A 32 -10.86 4.04 6.36
C ILE A 32 -11.42 5.40 6.81
N LEU A 33 -11.41 6.39 5.91
CA LEU A 33 -11.90 7.74 6.19
C LEU A 33 -13.42 7.78 6.36
N SER A 34 -14.17 7.07 5.51
CA SER A 34 -15.64 7.02 5.58
C SER A 34 -16.13 6.28 6.82
N GLU A 35 -15.42 5.23 7.22
CA GLU A 35 -15.77 4.44 8.40
C GLU A 35 -15.43 5.13 9.73
N GLN A 36 -14.61 6.18 9.71
CA GLN A 36 -14.27 6.99 10.89
C GLN A 36 -13.79 6.15 12.09
N TYR A 37 -13.00 5.09 11.85
CA TYR A 37 -12.56 4.15 12.89
C TYR A 37 -11.94 4.83 14.12
N TYR A 38 -11.21 5.92 13.91
CA TYR A 38 -10.62 6.73 14.98
C TYR A 38 -11.68 7.32 15.93
N GLU A 39 -12.75 7.89 15.38
CA GLU A 39 -13.84 8.49 16.17
C GLU A 39 -14.76 7.41 16.77
N LYS A 40 -15.03 6.33 16.03
CA LYS A 40 -15.78 5.17 16.56
C LYS A 40 -15.10 4.60 17.80
N ARG A 41 -13.77 4.41 17.76
CA ARG A 41 -12.99 3.93 18.91
C ARG A 41 -13.08 4.85 20.12
N LYS A 42 -13.11 6.17 19.94
CA LYS A 42 -13.24 7.13 21.06
C LYS A 42 -14.61 7.10 21.74
N LYS A 43 -15.66 6.75 20.99
CA LYS A 43 -17.05 6.75 21.47
C LYS A 43 -17.39 5.50 22.28
N VAL A 44 -16.81 4.36 21.94
CA VAL A 44 -16.99 3.10 22.69
C VAL A 44 -16.13 3.16 23.95
N LYS A 45 -16.60 3.76 25.04
CA LYS A 45 -15.79 3.94 26.27
C LYS A 45 -15.80 2.73 27.21
N GLU A 46 -16.80 1.87 27.13
CA GLU A 46 -17.09 0.87 28.16
C GLU A 46 -16.96 -0.60 27.69
N GLU A 47 -16.90 -0.84 26.38
CA GLU A 47 -16.78 -2.19 25.80
C GLU A 47 -15.38 -2.39 25.19
N GLU A 48 -14.48 -2.96 25.98
CA GLU A 48 -13.09 -3.23 25.57
C GLU A 48 -13.03 -4.12 24.31
N GLU A 49 -13.90 -5.13 24.22
CA GLU A 49 -13.95 -6.06 23.09
C GLU A 49 -14.25 -5.35 21.76
N GLU A 50 -15.25 -4.47 21.76
CA GLU A 50 -15.64 -3.71 20.56
C GLU A 50 -14.56 -2.68 20.17
N GLN A 51 -13.91 -2.03 21.16
CA GLN A 51 -12.74 -1.17 20.87
C GLN A 51 -11.61 -1.97 20.21
N GLN A 52 -11.32 -3.18 20.71
CA GLN A 52 -10.29 -4.04 20.14
C GLN A 52 -10.65 -4.48 18.71
N LYS A 53 -11.91 -4.81 18.46
CA LYS A 53 -12.39 -5.20 17.13
C LYS A 53 -12.26 -4.06 16.11
N ILE A 54 -12.70 -2.85 16.48
CA ILE A 54 -12.54 -1.63 15.67
C ILE A 54 -11.05 -1.39 15.35
N ARG A 55 -10.19 -1.49 16.37
CA ARG A 55 -8.75 -1.30 16.22
C ARG A 55 -8.15 -2.33 15.25
N LYS A 56 -8.41 -3.63 15.44
CA LYS A 56 -7.88 -4.70 14.57
C LYS A 56 -8.30 -4.54 13.11
N LEU A 57 -9.56 -4.15 12.86
CA LEU A 57 -10.03 -3.85 11.49
C LEU A 57 -9.28 -2.66 10.90
N TRP A 58 -9.11 -1.59 11.67
CA TRP A 58 -8.40 -0.39 11.23
C TRP A 58 -6.92 -0.68 10.93
N GLU A 59 -6.26 -1.51 11.74
CA GLU A 59 -4.89 -1.98 11.53
C GLU A 59 -4.77 -2.79 10.23
N GLY A 60 -5.68 -3.76 10.02
CA GLY A 60 -5.68 -4.60 8.83
C GLY A 60 -5.87 -3.80 7.53
N LEU A 61 -6.76 -2.80 7.56
CA LEU A 61 -6.98 -1.90 6.42
C LEU A 61 -5.77 -1.00 6.17
N ASN A 62 -5.15 -0.43 7.21
CA ASN A 62 -3.91 0.36 7.06
C ASN A 62 -2.79 -0.48 6.43
N CYS A 63 -2.58 -1.69 6.93
CA CYS A 63 -1.59 -2.61 6.39
C CYS A 63 -1.86 -2.90 4.91
N SER A 64 -3.10 -3.20 4.55
CA SER A 64 -3.52 -3.47 3.17
C SER A 64 -3.29 -2.26 2.25
N MET A 65 -3.63 -1.06 2.73
CA MET A 65 -3.41 0.21 2.03
C MET A 65 -1.93 0.47 1.77
N ILE A 66 -1.08 0.29 2.79
CA ILE A 66 0.37 0.49 2.71
C ILE A 66 1.01 -0.53 1.76
N ILE A 67 0.61 -1.80 1.86
CA ILE A 67 1.11 -2.84 0.95
C ILE A 67 0.78 -2.49 -0.50
N ALA A 68 -0.48 -2.14 -0.78
CA ALA A 68 -0.89 -1.72 -2.12
C ALA A 68 -0.08 -0.51 -2.61
N TYR A 69 0.08 0.51 -1.76
CA TYR A 69 0.87 1.72 -2.07
C TYR A 69 2.34 1.42 -2.41
N CYS A 70 2.96 0.49 -1.68
CA CYS A 70 4.39 0.21 -1.79
C CYS A 70 4.77 -0.78 -2.90
N ARG A 71 3.83 -1.60 -3.39
CA ARG A 71 4.08 -2.63 -4.42
C ARG A 71 4.81 -2.11 -5.66
N PRO A 72 4.48 -0.92 -6.21
CA PRO A 72 5.18 -0.37 -7.38
C PRO A 72 6.70 -0.21 -7.20
N PHE A 73 7.19 -0.13 -5.95
CA PHE A 73 8.59 0.10 -5.62
C PHE A 73 9.26 -1.10 -4.93
N SER A 74 8.58 -2.24 -4.88
CA SER A 74 8.93 -3.30 -3.94
C SER A 74 10.10 -4.20 -4.33
N GLY A 75 10.49 -4.26 -5.60
CA GLY A 75 11.69 -4.97 -6.05
C GLY A 75 11.69 -6.49 -5.79
N ASN A 76 10.52 -7.08 -5.52
CA ASN A 76 10.40 -8.50 -5.13
C ASN A 76 10.64 -9.48 -6.29
N ASP A 77 10.54 -9.04 -7.55
CA ASP A 77 10.69 -9.89 -8.74
C ASP A 77 12.15 -10.13 -9.18
N LYS A 78 13.14 -10.04 -8.28
CA LYS A 78 14.57 -10.19 -8.63
C LYS A 78 14.93 -11.54 -9.26
N LYS A 79 14.16 -12.60 -9.01
CA LYS A 79 14.43 -13.97 -9.49
C LYS A 79 13.53 -14.45 -10.65
N SER A 80 12.60 -13.64 -11.14
CA SER A 80 11.67 -14.04 -12.21
C SER A 80 12.30 -13.87 -13.60
N LYS A 81 12.13 -14.88 -14.47
CA LYS A 81 12.57 -14.84 -15.89
C LYS A 81 11.81 -13.76 -16.70
N ASN A 82 10.60 -13.41 -16.29
CA ASN A 82 9.75 -12.38 -16.93
C ASN A 82 9.62 -11.13 -16.05
N LYS A 83 10.76 -10.61 -15.58
CA LYS A 83 10.80 -9.46 -14.66
C LYS A 83 10.20 -8.20 -15.29
N ILE A 84 9.15 -7.69 -14.65
CA ILE A 84 8.66 -6.32 -14.88
C ILE A 84 9.46 -5.41 -13.93
N PRO A 85 10.18 -4.38 -14.42
CA PRO A 85 10.98 -3.51 -13.56
C PRO A 85 10.10 -2.71 -12.60
N ASP A 86 10.63 -2.29 -11.46
CA ASP A 86 9.92 -1.39 -10.54
C ASP A 86 9.59 -0.05 -11.20
N LEU A 87 8.62 0.66 -10.62
CA LEU A 87 8.25 1.99 -11.06
C LEU A 87 9.40 2.98 -10.80
N THR A 88 9.77 3.74 -11.82
CA THR A 88 10.91 4.66 -11.74
C THR A 88 10.62 5.79 -10.75
N LYS A 89 11.61 6.24 -9.98
CA LYS A 89 11.46 7.35 -9.02
C LYS A 89 10.99 8.68 -9.66
N LYS A 90 11.14 8.84 -10.98
CA LYS A 90 10.64 10.02 -11.72
C LYS A 90 9.13 10.25 -11.57
N VAL A 91 8.34 9.20 -11.28
CA VAL A 91 6.89 9.37 -11.04
C VAL A 91 6.61 10.15 -9.76
N LEU A 92 7.57 10.21 -8.84
CA LEU A 92 7.43 10.93 -7.57
C LEU A 92 7.60 12.44 -7.76
N ASP A 93 7.96 12.92 -8.95
CA ASP A 93 8.18 14.35 -9.21
C ASP A 93 6.90 15.18 -9.10
N CYS A 94 5.73 14.55 -9.25
CA CYS A 94 4.43 15.19 -9.00
C CYS A 94 4.11 15.41 -7.50
N LEU A 95 4.92 14.83 -6.59
CA LEU A 95 4.72 14.94 -5.15
C LEU A 95 5.49 16.14 -4.56
N THR A 96 4.87 16.81 -3.59
CA THR A 96 5.48 17.86 -2.78
C THR A 96 6.57 17.31 -1.85
N LYS A 97 7.39 18.19 -1.26
CA LYS A 97 8.41 17.78 -0.27
C LYS A 97 7.82 17.00 0.90
N LYS A 98 6.67 17.42 1.42
CA LYS A 98 5.98 16.76 2.54
C LYS A 98 5.47 15.37 2.15
N GLU A 99 4.91 15.24 0.96
CA GLU A 99 4.44 13.95 0.42
C GLU A 99 5.61 13.00 0.11
N LYS A 100 6.73 13.52 -0.41
CA LYS A 100 7.96 12.74 -0.61
C LYS A 100 8.54 12.24 0.72
N PHE A 101 8.49 13.06 1.76
CA PHE A 101 8.87 12.63 3.11
C PHE A 101 7.98 11.47 3.58
N LEU A 102 6.65 11.64 3.53
CA LEU A 102 5.71 10.58 3.90
C LEU A 102 5.88 9.30 3.06
N HIS A 103 6.12 9.44 1.75
CA HIS A 103 6.42 8.32 0.86
C HIS A 103 7.61 7.51 1.35
N ASN A 104 8.73 8.18 1.70
CA ASN A 104 9.93 7.50 2.18
C ASN A 104 9.65 6.76 3.49
N GLU A 105 8.96 7.40 4.45
CA GLU A 105 8.59 6.78 5.72
C GLU A 105 7.75 5.51 5.50
N ILE A 106 6.73 5.57 4.63
CA ILE A 106 5.86 4.42 4.35
C ILE A 106 6.65 3.28 3.69
N ILE A 107 7.58 3.59 2.78
CA ILE A 107 8.43 2.58 2.12
C ILE A 107 9.37 1.92 3.14
N GLU A 108 9.99 2.70 4.01
CA GLU A 108 10.86 2.21 5.07
C GLU A 108 10.10 1.34 6.07
N GLU A 109 8.97 1.83 6.59
CA GLU A 109 8.12 1.11 7.54
C GLU A 109 7.62 -0.21 6.94
N ARG A 110 7.21 -0.23 5.66
CA ARG A 110 6.82 -1.49 4.99
C ARG A 110 7.96 -2.48 5.01
N ASN A 111 9.18 -2.04 4.68
CA ASN A 111 10.35 -2.91 4.63
C ASN A 111 10.73 -3.44 6.03
N LYS A 112 10.74 -2.59 7.05
CA LYS A 112 11.13 -2.94 8.43
C LYS A 112 10.08 -3.81 9.15
N ILE A 113 8.80 -3.43 9.05
CA ILE A 113 7.76 -3.91 9.97
C ILE A 113 6.79 -4.87 9.29
N ILE A 114 6.36 -4.56 8.07
CA ILE A 114 5.24 -5.26 7.43
C ILE A 114 5.72 -6.46 6.62
N ALA A 115 6.87 -6.35 5.93
CA ALA A 115 7.33 -7.38 5.00
C ALA A 115 8.34 -8.38 5.59
N HIS A 116 9.12 -7.99 6.61
CA HIS A 116 10.25 -8.81 7.05
C HIS A 116 10.20 -9.28 8.50
N SER A 117 9.25 -8.82 9.33
CA SER A 117 9.19 -9.17 10.76
C SER A 117 10.58 -9.07 11.41
N ASP A 118 11.36 -8.07 11.01
CA ASP A 118 12.74 -7.91 11.46
C ASP A 118 12.73 -7.81 12.98
N SER A 119 13.49 -8.67 13.65
CA SER A 119 13.55 -8.74 15.11
C SER A 119 13.97 -7.40 15.74
N GLU A 120 14.72 -6.58 15.00
CA GLU A 120 15.09 -5.22 15.40
C GLU A 120 13.90 -4.25 15.44
N ALA A 121 12.89 -4.43 14.58
CA ALA A 121 11.73 -3.53 14.51
C ALA A 121 10.79 -3.70 15.72
N TRP A 122 10.78 -4.88 16.34
CA TRP A 122 9.95 -5.16 17.51
C TRP A 122 10.51 -4.56 18.81
N ASP A 123 11.82 -4.33 18.88
CA ASP A 123 12.52 -3.81 20.08
C ASP A 123 12.07 -4.54 21.37
N ILE A 124 12.10 -5.88 21.30
CA ILE A 124 11.53 -6.74 22.34
C ILE A 124 12.35 -6.63 23.61
N THR A 125 11.74 -6.13 24.69
CA THR A 125 12.30 -6.12 26.03
C THR A 125 11.51 -7.10 26.91
N PRO A 126 12.08 -8.24 27.33
CA PRO A 126 11.41 -9.15 28.23
C PRO A 126 11.26 -8.52 29.63
N GLN A 127 10.06 -8.61 30.20
CA GLN A 127 9.76 -8.11 31.55
C GLN A 127 8.98 -9.16 32.33
N TYR A 128 9.21 -9.25 33.65
CA TYR A 128 8.38 -10.06 34.52
C TYR A 128 7.17 -9.25 34.99
N ILE A 129 5.97 -9.76 34.73
CA ILE A 129 4.73 -9.26 35.34
C ILE A 129 4.49 -10.10 36.60
N LEU A 130 4.36 -9.44 37.75
CA LEU A 130 3.99 -10.06 39.01
C LEU A 130 2.46 -10.13 39.08
N ILE A 131 1.92 -11.34 39.24
CA ILE A 131 0.51 -11.53 39.56
C ILE A 131 0.38 -11.46 41.08
N GLU A 132 -0.06 -10.31 41.60
CA GLU A 132 -0.10 -10.03 43.04
C GLU A 132 -0.91 -11.07 43.82
N GLU A 133 -2.03 -11.59 43.26
CA GLU A 133 -2.86 -12.56 43.99
C GLU A 133 -2.21 -13.93 44.17
N THR A 134 -1.28 -14.30 43.28
CA THR A 134 -0.64 -15.64 43.28
C THR A 134 0.85 -15.60 43.57
N ASN A 135 1.45 -14.42 43.68
CA ASN A 135 2.89 -14.16 43.79
C ASN A 135 3.74 -14.84 42.69
N ASN A 136 3.10 -15.20 41.57
CA ASN A 136 3.76 -15.80 40.42
C ASN A 136 4.28 -14.72 39.49
N LYS A 137 5.40 -15.00 38.83
CA LYS A 137 5.97 -14.14 37.80
C LYS A 137 5.77 -14.76 36.44
N ILE A 138 5.18 -14.01 35.51
CA ILE A 138 5.07 -14.40 34.11
C ILE A 138 6.05 -13.56 33.31
N LEU A 139 6.86 -14.23 32.49
CA LEU A 139 7.71 -13.56 31.52
C LEU A 139 6.85 -13.05 30.37
N PHE A 140 6.84 -11.74 30.15
CA PHE A 140 6.05 -11.08 29.12
C PHE A 140 6.97 -10.32 28.15
N PRO A 141 6.80 -10.48 26.83
CA PRO A 141 7.56 -9.71 25.85
C PRO A 141 6.93 -8.32 25.67
N CYS A 142 7.52 -7.29 26.27
CA CYS A 142 7.14 -5.91 25.97
C CYS A 142 7.78 -5.51 24.63
N HIS A 143 7.03 -4.88 23.74
CA HIS A 143 7.51 -4.48 22.42
C HIS A 143 6.86 -3.18 21.97
N LYS A 144 7.48 -2.49 21.02
CA LYS A 144 6.87 -1.30 20.39
C LYS A 144 5.66 -1.73 19.56
N ASP A 145 4.55 -0.99 19.65
CA ASP A 145 3.38 -1.24 18.82
C ASP A 145 3.59 -0.66 17.42
N VAL A 146 4.33 -1.40 16.61
CA VAL A 146 4.63 -1.06 15.21
C VAL A 146 3.41 -1.22 14.28
N ARG A 147 2.28 -1.71 14.80
CA ARG A 147 1.04 -1.93 14.03
C ARG A 147 0.00 -0.86 14.28
N ALA A 148 0.30 0.15 15.10
CA ALA A 148 -0.61 1.25 15.39
C ALA A 148 -1.15 1.86 14.08
N PRO A 149 -2.48 1.98 13.91
CA PRO A 149 -3.08 2.55 12.70
C PRO A 149 -2.63 4.00 12.46
N LEU A 150 -2.48 4.38 11.18
CA LEU A 150 -2.18 5.76 10.83
C LEU A 150 -3.35 6.69 11.20
N LEU A 151 -3.02 7.88 11.71
CA LEU A 151 -4.01 8.91 11.97
C LEU A 151 -4.74 9.32 10.68
N PRO A 152 -6.02 9.74 10.76
CA PRO A 152 -6.82 10.10 9.57
C PRO A 152 -6.16 11.12 8.64
N GLN A 153 -5.40 12.07 9.20
CA GLN A 153 -4.65 13.06 8.41
C GLN A 153 -3.60 12.43 7.48
N TYR A 154 -2.94 11.34 7.89
CA TYR A 154 -1.96 10.65 7.07
C TYR A 154 -2.64 9.75 6.05
N VAL A 155 -3.75 9.10 6.41
CA VAL A 155 -4.59 8.34 5.47
C VAL A 155 -5.09 9.26 4.34
N LYS A 156 -5.52 10.48 4.69
CA LYS A 156 -5.92 11.50 3.71
C LYS A 156 -4.76 11.90 2.79
N MET A 157 -3.57 12.16 3.35
CA MET A 157 -2.39 12.47 2.53
C MET A 157 -2.04 11.32 1.57
N ILE A 158 -2.15 10.05 2.01
CA ILE A 158 -1.92 8.90 1.14
C ILE A 158 -2.97 8.84 0.02
N SER A 159 -4.25 9.09 0.30
CA SER A 159 -5.30 9.16 -0.72
C SER A 159 -4.99 10.25 -1.77
N GLU A 160 -4.62 11.46 -1.33
CA GLU A 160 -4.23 12.55 -2.23
C GLU A 160 -2.99 12.19 -3.08
N MET A 161 -2.00 11.53 -2.48
CA MET A 161 -0.82 11.03 -3.19
C MET A 161 -1.19 9.97 -4.22
N ASN A 162 -2.11 9.05 -3.91
CA ASN A 162 -2.58 8.03 -4.85
C ASN A 162 -3.19 8.67 -6.10
N SER A 163 -4.04 9.70 -5.94
CA SER A 163 -4.63 10.41 -7.07
C SER A 163 -3.57 11.05 -7.97
N LYS A 164 -2.61 11.78 -7.39
CA LYS A 164 -1.50 12.39 -8.15
C LYS A 164 -0.64 11.36 -8.89
N LEU A 165 -0.36 10.23 -8.25
CA LEU A 165 0.43 9.16 -8.85
C LEU A 165 -0.34 8.44 -9.96
N MET A 166 -1.65 8.26 -9.81
CA MET A 166 -2.51 7.71 -10.87
C MET A 166 -2.55 8.63 -12.10
N GLU A 167 -2.68 9.94 -11.91
CA GLU A 167 -2.63 10.93 -13.01
C GLU A 167 -1.29 10.94 -13.74
N GLU A 168 -0.18 10.91 -12.98
CA GLU A 168 1.17 10.85 -13.54
C GLU A 168 1.40 9.53 -14.31
N ILE A 169 0.92 8.40 -13.78
CA ILE A 169 0.98 7.10 -14.46
C ILE A 169 0.15 7.12 -15.73
N PHE A 170 -1.06 7.65 -15.69
CA PHE A 170 -1.94 7.74 -16.84
C PHE A 170 -1.29 8.55 -17.97
N SER A 171 -0.71 9.69 -17.63
CA SER A 171 0.02 10.56 -18.57
C SER A 171 1.19 9.83 -19.24
N ARG A 172 2.02 9.13 -18.45
CA ARG A 172 3.12 8.32 -18.99
C ARG A 172 2.65 7.13 -19.81
N ARG A 173 1.53 6.52 -19.41
CA ARG A 173 0.94 5.39 -20.12
C ARG A 173 0.53 5.81 -21.52
N MET A 174 -0.15 6.95 -21.66
CA MET A 174 -0.56 7.46 -22.97
C MET A 174 0.62 7.64 -23.94
N VAL A 175 1.76 8.13 -23.45
CA VAL A 175 2.97 8.26 -24.28
C VAL A 175 3.44 6.89 -24.78
N LEU A 176 3.58 5.91 -23.87
CA LEU A 176 4.03 4.56 -24.24
C LEU A 176 3.00 3.80 -25.08
N GLU A 177 1.71 4.03 -24.87
CA GLU A 177 0.61 3.41 -25.61
C GLU A 177 0.69 3.77 -27.10
N ASN A 178 0.91 5.05 -27.40
CA ASN A 178 1.13 5.52 -28.77
C ASN A 178 2.38 4.90 -29.40
N GLU A 179 3.47 4.76 -28.64
CA GLU A 179 4.71 4.14 -29.13
C GLU A 179 4.60 2.61 -29.34
N LEU A 180 3.63 1.97 -28.70
CA LEU A 180 3.47 0.52 -28.68
C LEU A 180 2.20 0.01 -29.41
N THR A 181 1.43 0.90 -30.03
CA THR A 181 0.10 0.59 -30.59
C THR A 181 0.12 -0.61 -31.53
N ASP A 182 1.10 -0.69 -32.43
CA ASP A 182 1.24 -1.78 -33.42
C ASP A 182 1.56 -3.16 -32.79
N PHE A 183 1.87 -3.20 -31.51
CA PHE A 183 2.28 -4.43 -30.81
C PHE A 183 1.18 -5.00 -29.91
N PHE A 184 0.09 -4.28 -29.70
CA PHE A 184 -1.01 -4.77 -28.88
C PHE A 184 -1.92 -5.70 -29.70
N PRO A 185 -2.31 -6.86 -29.15
CA PRO A 185 -3.24 -7.75 -29.83
C PRO A 185 -4.60 -7.05 -29.98
N ILE A 186 -5.12 -7.00 -31.21
CA ILE A 186 -6.47 -6.51 -31.48
C ILE A 186 -7.42 -7.70 -31.38
N GLN A 187 -8.29 -7.70 -30.37
CA GLN A 187 -9.37 -8.66 -30.27
C GLN A 187 -10.63 -8.07 -30.94
N PRO A 188 -11.12 -8.64 -32.06
CA PRO A 188 -12.31 -8.13 -32.72
C PRO A 188 -13.55 -8.37 -31.83
N VAL A 189 -14.35 -7.32 -31.62
CA VAL A 189 -15.62 -7.42 -30.89
C VAL A 189 -16.75 -7.57 -31.90
N SER A 190 -17.45 -8.71 -31.89
CA SER A 190 -18.66 -8.91 -32.68
C SER A 190 -19.84 -8.26 -31.97
N ILE A 191 -20.29 -7.10 -32.46
CA ILE A 191 -21.53 -6.47 -31.98
C ILE A 191 -22.68 -7.20 -32.67
N LYS A 192 -23.34 -8.11 -31.96
CA LYS A 192 -24.62 -8.66 -32.40
C LYS A 192 -25.65 -7.53 -32.36
N ASN A 193 -26.01 -7.00 -33.52
CA ASN A 193 -27.16 -6.13 -33.66
C ASN A 193 -28.43 -6.93 -33.37
N ASN A 194 -28.90 -6.88 -32.13
CA ASN A 194 -30.25 -7.32 -31.79
C ASN A 194 -31.22 -6.30 -32.41
N LYS A 195 -31.55 -6.49 -33.69
CA LYS A 195 -32.75 -5.90 -34.28
C LYS A 195 -33.94 -6.55 -33.56
N LYS A 196 -34.63 -5.74 -32.75
CA LYS A 196 -35.98 -6.03 -32.26
C LYS A 196 -36.96 -6.10 -33.41
#